data_AF-A0A2S6QQX7-F1
#
_entry.id   AF-A0A2S6QQX7-F1
#
_cell.length_a   1.000
_cell.length_b   1.000
_cell.length_c   1.000
_cell.angle_alpha   90.00
_cell.angle_beta   90.00
_cell.angle_gamma   90.00
#
_symmetry.space_group_name_H-M   'P 1'
#
loop_
_entity.id
_entity.type
_entity.pdbx_description
1 polymer ?
#
loop_
_entity_poly.entity_id
_entity_poly.type
_entity_poly.pdbx_seq_one_letter_code
_entity_poly.pdbx_strand_id
1 'polypeptide(L)'
;MIKYIYIIIFFTTSICIADEETYQANYKPLNCKGVAIDEGKMFLAEWSFKATGGSGSLVTIKYNKIKRTGKIRTSVYENGDLYGRGKWIGRTSSRIYNTLVEINYKSSSSKFELISLFNPDNFHMNGKCKN
;
A
#
# COMPACT_ATOMS: atom_id res chain seq x y z
N MET A 1 43.08 -55.38 -27.23
CA MET A 1 41.69 -54.90 -27.37
C MET A 1 41.28 -54.21 -26.07
N ILE A 2 41.32 -52.89 -26.03
CA ILE A 2 40.92 -52.12 -24.84
C ILE A 2 39.46 -51.72 -25.02
N LYS A 3 38.57 -52.28 -24.20
CA LYS A 3 37.14 -51.91 -24.14
C LYS A 3 37.02 -50.65 -23.28
N TYR A 4 36.72 -49.53 -23.91
CA TYR A 4 36.34 -48.30 -23.21
C TYR A 4 34.90 -48.43 -22.72
N ILE A 5 34.70 -48.31 -21.41
CA ILE A 5 33.38 -48.24 -20.79
C ILE A 5 33.06 -46.75 -20.57
N TYR A 6 32.02 -46.26 -21.24
CA TYR A 6 31.49 -44.92 -21.01
C TYR A 6 30.47 -44.98 -19.87
N ILE A 7 30.77 -44.36 -18.73
CA ILE A 7 29.81 -44.16 -17.64
C ILE A 7 29.17 -42.80 -17.85
N ILE A 8 27.89 -42.79 -18.25
CA ILE A 8 27.08 -41.58 -18.34
C ILE A 8 26.50 -41.32 -16.94
N ILE A 9 27.02 -40.30 -16.24
CA ILE A 9 26.49 -39.85 -14.95
C ILE A 9 25.31 -38.92 -15.24
N PHE A 10 24.09 -39.40 -15.01
CA PHE A 10 22.90 -38.55 -14.99
C PHE A 10 22.84 -37.78 -13.68
N PHE A 11 23.16 -36.49 -13.71
CA PHE A 11 22.83 -35.56 -12.62
C PHE A 11 21.33 -35.28 -12.66
N THR A 12 20.55 -35.98 -11.84
CA THR A 12 19.16 -35.60 -11.57
C THR A 12 19.17 -34.37 -10.68
N THR A 13 19.07 -33.18 -11.27
CA THR A 13 18.85 -31.95 -10.52
C THR A 13 17.44 -31.99 -9.93
N SER A 14 17.34 -32.20 -8.63
CA SER A 14 16.09 -31.98 -7.90
C SER A 14 15.80 -30.47 -7.92
N ILE A 15 14.92 -30.05 -8.83
CA ILE A 15 14.37 -28.70 -8.83
C ILE A 15 13.46 -28.61 -7.61
N CYS A 16 13.97 -28.11 -6.49
CA CYS A 16 13.10 -27.66 -5.41
C CYS A 16 12.27 -26.50 -5.94
N ILE A 17 10.99 -26.75 -6.18
CA ILE A 17 10.02 -25.67 -6.37
C ILE A 17 9.85 -25.06 -4.98
N ALA A 18 10.36 -23.84 -4.80
CA ALA A 18 10.05 -23.06 -3.61
C ALA A 18 8.59 -22.63 -3.74
N ASP A 19 7.73 -23.13 -2.84
CA ASP A 19 6.40 -22.56 -2.67
C ASP A 19 6.56 -21.13 -2.15
N GLU A 20 6.47 -20.16 -3.06
CA GLU A 20 6.51 -18.76 -2.70
C GLU A 20 5.10 -18.36 -2.21
N GLU A 21 4.90 -18.34 -0.89
CA GLU A 21 3.72 -17.72 -0.28
C GLU A 21 3.74 -16.21 -0.60
N THR A 22 3.17 -15.84 -1.74
CA THR A 22 3.11 -14.44 -2.17
C THR A 22 2.27 -13.65 -1.17
N TYR A 23 2.92 -12.74 -0.41
CA TYR A 23 2.24 -11.90 0.56
C TYR A 23 1.08 -11.12 -0.08
N GLN A 24 -0.08 -11.17 0.57
CA GLN A 24 -1.26 -10.39 0.21
C GLN A 24 -1.72 -9.53 1.38
N ALA A 25 -1.95 -8.25 1.11
CA ALA A 25 -2.59 -7.34 2.04
C ALA A 25 -4.06 -7.73 2.16
N ASN A 26 -4.42 -8.44 3.23
CA ASN A 26 -5.78 -8.87 3.51
C ASN A 26 -6.30 -8.21 4.78
N TYR A 27 -7.30 -7.33 4.64
CA TYR A 27 -7.98 -6.65 5.73
C TYR A 27 -9.36 -6.17 5.28
N LYS A 28 -10.28 -5.97 6.23
CA LYS A 28 -11.61 -5.42 5.93
C LYS A 28 -11.47 -3.96 5.43
N PRO A 29 -12.18 -3.56 4.36
CA PRO A 29 -12.13 -2.19 3.89
C PRO A 29 -12.43 -1.18 5.00
N LEU A 30 -11.54 -0.22 5.19
CA LEU A 30 -11.71 0.83 6.18
C LEU A 30 -12.51 1.98 5.56
N ASN A 31 -13.55 2.43 6.26
CA ASN A 31 -14.29 3.63 5.90
C ASN A 31 -14.16 4.63 7.04
N CYS A 32 -13.55 5.77 6.76
CA CYS A 32 -13.05 6.67 7.77
C CYS A 32 -13.57 8.09 7.57
N LYS A 33 -13.66 8.83 8.68
CA LYS A 33 -14.00 10.25 8.70
C LYS A 33 -13.03 10.99 9.61
N GLY A 34 -12.78 12.25 9.29
CA GLY A 34 -11.89 13.08 10.08
C GLY A 34 -11.59 14.41 9.40
N VAL A 35 -10.35 14.86 9.53
CA VAL A 35 -9.89 16.16 9.02
C VAL A 35 -8.82 15.93 7.96
N ALA A 36 -8.96 16.60 6.83
CA ALA A 36 -7.89 16.79 5.86
C ALA A 36 -7.33 18.21 6.00
N ILE A 37 -6.01 18.32 6.02
CA ILE A 37 -5.25 19.55 6.00
C ILE A 37 -4.61 19.65 4.62
N ASP A 38 -4.93 20.70 3.88
CA ASP A 38 -4.43 20.93 2.52
C ASP A 38 -3.99 22.39 2.44
N GLU A 39 -2.69 22.62 2.21
CA GLU A 39 -2.09 23.98 2.18
C GLU A 39 -2.45 24.83 3.42
N GLY A 40 -2.47 24.19 4.61
CA GLY A 40 -2.78 24.83 5.89
C GLY A 40 -4.28 25.05 6.17
N LYS A 41 -5.18 24.68 5.25
CA LYS A 41 -6.63 24.76 5.46
C LYS A 41 -7.17 23.41 5.93
N MET A 42 -8.07 23.45 6.92
CA MET A 42 -8.72 22.27 7.48
C MET A 42 -10.09 22.04 6.85
N PHE A 43 -10.37 20.81 6.46
CA PHE A 43 -11.63 20.39 5.88
C PHE A 43 -12.13 19.10 6.52
N LEU A 44 -13.44 18.98 6.68
CA LEU A 44 -14.05 17.69 6.95
C LEU A 44 -13.80 16.77 5.74
N ALA A 45 -13.35 15.56 6.03
CA ALA A 45 -12.95 14.59 5.04
C ALA A 45 -13.55 13.21 5.35
N GLU A 46 -13.86 12.49 4.29
CA GLU A 46 -14.26 11.09 4.32
C GLU A 46 -13.39 10.31 3.34
N TRP A 47 -12.96 9.11 3.70
CA TRP A 47 -12.16 8.28 2.82
C TRP A 47 -12.43 6.79 3.01
N SER A 48 -12.14 6.04 1.96
CA SER A 48 -12.10 4.59 1.99
C SER A 48 -10.71 4.07 1.68
N PHE A 49 -10.32 3.00 2.36
CA PHE A 49 -9.06 2.28 2.18
C PHE A 49 -9.34 0.80 2.02
N LYS A 50 -9.00 0.24 0.86
CA LYS A 50 -9.33 -1.16 0.53
C LYS A 50 -8.16 -1.88 -0.11
N ALA A 51 -7.99 -3.15 0.23
CA ALA A 51 -7.06 -4.02 -0.45
C ALA A 51 -7.42 -4.16 -1.94
N THR A 52 -6.41 -4.28 -2.80
CA THR A 52 -6.58 -4.49 -4.25
C THR A 52 -6.05 -5.84 -4.73
N GLY A 53 -5.68 -6.74 -3.80
CA GLY A 53 -4.91 -7.95 -4.09
C GLY A 53 -3.40 -7.68 -4.10
N GLY A 54 -2.62 -8.75 -3.90
CA GLY A 54 -1.17 -8.64 -3.64
C GLY A 54 -0.88 -7.71 -2.46
N SER A 55 0.25 -7.01 -2.47
CA SER A 55 0.58 -6.03 -1.42
C SER A 55 -0.11 -4.66 -1.60
N GLY A 56 -1.09 -4.53 -2.50
CA GLY A 56 -1.67 -3.25 -2.90
C GLY A 56 -2.93 -2.85 -2.14
N SER A 57 -3.16 -1.55 -2.03
CA SER A 57 -4.38 -0.94 -1.51
C SER A 57 -4.73 0.35 -2.25
N LEU A 58 -6.01 0.66 -2.34
CA LEU A 58 -6.54 1.87 -2.93
C LEU A 58 -7.08 2.77 -1.82
N VAL A 59 -6.60 4.01 -1.76
CA VAL A 59 -7.19 5.07 -0.94
C VAL A 59 -8.01 6.00 -1.82
N THR A 60 -9.24 6.32 -1.42
CA THR A 60 -10.09 7.32 -2.08
C THR A 60 -10.60 8.32 -1.04
N ILE A 61 -10.26 9.59 -1.20
CA ILE A 61 -10.56 10.65 -0.23
C ILE A 61 -11.49 11.67 -0.88
N LYS A 62 -12.46 12.16 -0.11
CA LYS A 62 -13.37 13.25 -0.46
C LYS A 62 -13.32 14.33 0.63
N TYR A 63 -13.05 15.56 0.23
CA TYR A 63 -13.03 16.73 1.12
C TYR A 63 -13.19 17.98 0.26
N ASN A 64 -13.81 19.05 0.78
CA ASN A 64 -13.93 20.34 0.07
C ASN A 64 -14.38 20.24 -1.42
N LYS A 65 -15.32 19.35 -1.75
CA LYS A 65 -15.76 19.04 -3.14
C LYS A 65 -14.64 18.50 -4.06
N ILE A 66 -13.48 18.15 -3.52
CA ILE A 66 -12.34 17.53 -4.18
C ILE A 66 -12.37 16.03 -3.91
N LYS A 67 -11.92 15.24 -4.90
CA LYS A 67 -11.68 13.80 -4.77
C LYS A 67 -10.22 13.50 -5.11
N ARG A 68 -9.49 12.86 -4.19
CA ARG A 68 -8.11 12.35 -4.42
C ARG A 68 -8.11 10.82 -4.34
N THR A 69 -7.28 10.17 -5.16
CA THR A 69 -7.14 8.70 -5.16
C THR A 69 -5.66 8.32 -5.19
N GLY A 70 -5.24 7.34 -4.40
CA GLY A 70 -3.85 6.87 -4.33
C GLY A 70 -3.74 5.35 -4.31
N LYS A 71 -2.63 4.82 -4.86
CA LYS A 71 -2.26 3.40 -4.69
C LYS A 71 -1.17 3.30 -3.64
N ILE A 72 -1.42 2.49 -2.63
CA ILE A 72 -0.55 2.28 -1.48
C ILE A 72 -0.09 0.83 -1.46
N ARG A 73 1.19 0.57 -1.28
CA ARG A 73 1.69 -0.75 -0.90
C ARG A 73 1.55 -0.87 0.62
N THR A 74 0.82 -1.89 1.07
CA THR A 74 0.36 -2.02 2.46
C THR A 74 0.87 -3.30 3.09
N SER A 75 1.46 -3.16 4.27
CA SER A 75 1.77 -4.23 5.22
C SER A 75 0.66 -4.33 6.25
N VAL A 76 0.16 -5.54 6.48
CA VAL A 76 -0.80 -5.89 7.54
C VAL A 76 -0.02 -6.59 8.63
N TYR A 77 -0.07 -6.06 9.85
CA TYR A 77 0.55 -6.69 11.02
C TYR A 77 -0.45 -7.61 11.72
N GLU A 78 0.05 -8.55 12.54
CA GLU A 78 -0.76 -9.55 13.25
C GLU A 78 -1.82 -8.91 14.16
N ASN A 79 -1.54 -7.73 14.72
CA ASN A 79 -2.47 -6.98 15.55
C ASN A 79 -3.56 -6.22 14.74
N GLY A 80 -3.55 -6.36 13.41
CA GLY A 80 -4.45 -5.68 12.48
C GLY A 80 -4.04 -4.24 12.15
N ASP A 81 -2.90 -3.76 12.65
CA ASP A 81 -2.36 -2.47 12.25
C ASP A 81 -1.96 -2.51 10.78
N LEU A 82 -2.13 -1.38 10.09
CA LEU A 82 -1.73 -1.23 8.70
C LEU A 82 -0.67 -0.15 8.59
N TYR A 83 0.35 -0.44 7.81
CA TYR A 83 1.33 0.54 7.38
C TYR A 83 1.46 0.49 5.87
N GLY A 84 1.66 1.63 5.23
CA GLY A 84 1.84 1.61 3.79
C GLY A 84 2.46 2.86 3.23
N ARG A 85 3.07 2.69 2.05
CA ARG A 85 3.66 3.78 1.27
C ARG A 85 3.21 3.69 -0.17
N GLY A 86 2.98 4.83 -0.78
CA GLY A 86 2.43 4.87 -2.13
C GLY A 86 2.49 6.22 -2.79
N LYS A 87 1.68 6.39 -3.83
CA LYS A 87 1.61 7.60 -4.65
C LYS A 87 0.16 7.90 -5.03
N TRP A 88 -0.13 9.18 -5.25
CA TRP A 88 -1.39 9.60 -5.87
C TRP A 88 -1.52 9.04 -7.31
N ILE A 89 -2.74 8.68 -7.70
CA ILE A 89 -3.09 8.29 -9.07
C ILE A 89 -3.42 9.57 -9.84
N GLY A 90 -2.43 10.10 -10.56
CA GLY A 90 -2.60 11.17 -11.56
C GLY A 90 -2.02 12.54 -11.18
N ARG A 91 -0.98 12.95 -11.92
CA ARG A 91 -0.81 14.24 -12.63
C ARG A 91 0.07 13.91 -13.85
N THR A 92 -0.20 14.54 -15.00
CA THR A 92 0.53 14.41 -16.26
C THR A 92 2.06 14.39 -16.05
N SER A 93 2.76 13.63 -16.88
CA SER A 93 4.22 13.35 -16.86
C SER A 93 5.15 14.58 -16.80
N SER A 94 4.63 15.80 -16.88
CA SER A 94 5.40 17.05 -16.96
C SER A 94 5.36 17.95 -15.71
N ARG A 95 4.67 17.58 -14.63
CA ARG A 95 4.87 18.22 -13.31
C ARG A 95 5.09 17.17 -12.23
N ILE A 96 6.34 16.71 -12.24
CA ILE A 96 7.12 16.11 -11.17
C ILE A 96 6.64 16.59 -9.81
N TYR A 97 5.72 15.84 -9.19
CA TYR A 97 5.76 15.52 -7.78
C TYR A 97 5.21 14.10 -7.66
N ASN A 98 6.13 13.14 -7.63
CA ASN A 98 5.88 11.82 -7.09
C ASN A 98 5.56 11.99 -5.60
N THR A 99 4.44 12.61 -5.26
CA THR A 99 4.08 12.84 -3.88
C THR A 99 3.91 11.48 -3.22
N LEU A 100 4.94 11.09 -2.47
CA LEU A 100 4.89 9.87 -1.69
C LEU A 100 3.93 10.13 -0.55
N VAL A 101 3.02 9.20 -0.38
CA VAL A 101 2.08 9.21 0.73
C VAL A 101 2.40 8.03 1.63
N GLU A 102 2.40 8.28 2.92
CA GLU A 102 2.50 7.26 3.96
C GLU A 102 1.18 7.16 4.69
N ILE A 103 0.77 5.93 5.03
CA ILE A 103 -0.40 5.66 5.86
C ILE A 103 0.01 4.90 7.10
N ASN A 104 -0.70 5.18 8.19
CA ASN A 104 -0.61 4.43 9.44
C ASN A 104 -2.02 4.23 9.99
N TYR A 105 -2.39 2.97 10.24
CA TYR A 105 -3.65 2.60 10.88
C TYR A 105 -3.37 1.79 12.14
N LYS A 106 -3.97 2.23 13.26
CA LYS A 106 -3.92 1.51 14.54
C LYS A 106 -5.25 0.86 14.83
N SER A 107 -5.30 -0.47 14.75
CA SER A 107 -6.49 -1.30 14.92
C SER A 107 -7.15 -1.08 16.28
N SER A 108 -6.36 -1.04 17.36
CA SER A 108 -6.85 -0.87 18.74
C SER A 108 -7.61 0.42 19.00
N SER A 109 -7.35 1.47 18.22
CA SER A 109 -7.98 2.79 18.38
C SER A 109 -8.80 3.24 17.17
N SER A 110 -8.83 2.38 16.13
CA SER A 110 -9.34 2.66 14.78
C SER A 110 -8.83 3.99 14.19
N LYS A 111 -7.66 4.47 14.62
CA LYS A 111 -7.07 5.72 14.14
C LYS A 111 -6.37 5.49 12.82
N PHE A 112 -6.62 6.38 11.86
CA PHE A 112 -5.97 6.37 10.55
C PHE A 112 -5.34 7.73 10.31
N GLU A 113 -4.09 7.71 9.85
CA GLU A 113 -3.34 8.88 9.45
C GLU A 113 -2.76 8.66 8.06
N LEU A 114 -2.76 9.71 7.24
CA LEU A 114 -2.05 9.75 5.97
C LEU A 114 -1.33 11.09 5.83
N ILE A 115 -0.07 11.02 5.44
CA ILE A 115 0.82 12.17 5.32
C ILE A 115 1.49 12.14 3.95
N SER A 116 1.51 13.28 3.27
CA SER A 116 2.36 13.54 2.11
C SER A 116 3.78 13.87 2.56
N LEU A 117 4.77 13.12 2.07
CA LEU A 117 6.17 13.22 2.50
C LEU A 117 7.02 14.21 1.69
N PHE A 118 6.52 14.72 0.55
CA PHE A 118 7.30 15.58 -0.35
C PHE A 118 6.56 16.87 -0.73
N ASN A 119 7.25 18.00 -0.52
CA ASN A 119 6.84 19.34 -0.92
C ASN A 119 6.70 19.41 -2.45
N PRO A 120 5.66 20.04 -3.02
CA PRO A 120 4.79 21.09 -2.49
C PRO A 120 3.49 20.61 -1.84
N ASP A 121 3.18 19.30 -1.85
CA ASP A 121 1.89 18.82 -1.34
C ASP A 121 1.96 18.70 0.18
N ASN A 122 1.57 19.78 0.89
CA ASN A 122 1.47 19.80 2.36
C ASN A 122 0.13 19.21 2.83
N PHE A 123 -0.16 18.00 2.33
CA PHE A 123 -1.45 17.35 2.51
C PHE A 123 -1.37 16.26 3.58
N HIS A 124 -2.13 16.43 4.65
CA HIS A 124 -2.21 15.48 5.77
C HIS A 124 -3.67 15.16 6.07
N MET A 125 -3.95 13.97 6.58
CA MET A 125 -5.25 13.64 7.17
C MET A 125 -5.10 12.79 8.40
N ASN A 126 -6.04 12.98 9.32
CA ASN A 126 -6.21 12.13 10.48
C ASN A 126 -7.69 11.90 10.75
N GLY A 127 -8.01 10.76 11.35
CA GLY A 127 -9.37 10.49 11.76
C GLY A 127 -9.56 9.08 12.28
N LYS A 128 -10.82 8.66 12.32
CA LYS A 128 -11.22 7.33 12.79
C LYS A 128 -11.97 6.57 11.72
N CYS A 129 -11.71 5.28 11.65
CA CYS A 129 -12.42 4.35 10.78
C CYS A 129 -13.53 3.66 11.54
N LYS A 130 -14.63 3.35 10.84
CA LYS A 130 -15.64 2.43 11.33
C LYS A 130 -15.15 1.00 11.06
N ASN A 131 -15.17 0.16 12.09
CA ASN A 131 -14.96 -1.27 11.97
C ASN A 131 -16.23 -1.97 11.45
#